data_AF-A0A081NEE5-F1
#
_entry.id   AF-A0A081NEE5-F1
#
_cell.length_a   1.000
_cell.length_b   1.000
_cell.length_c   1.000
_cell.angle_alpha   90.00
_cell.angle_beta   90.00
_cell.angle_gamma   90.00
#
_symmetry.space_group_name_H-M   'P 1'
#
loop_
_entity.id
_entity.type
_entity.pdbx_description
1 polymer ?
#
loop_
_entity_poly.entity_id
_entity_poly.type
_entity_poly.pdbx_seq_one_letter_code
_entity_poly.pdbx_strand_id
1 'polypeptide(L)'
;KNHKLARAVNDAGFGMLRQFIEYKAELRQREVVIADRFFPSSKTCSGCGHKNDAVVLGVQWWDCPSCKAHHNRDFNASVNLDRYGRDTLQLDLKPYTRVA
;
A
#
# COMPACT_ATOMS: atom_id res chain seq x y z
N LYS A 1 23.51 -1.14 1.72
CA LYS A 1 22.49 -1.09 0.63
C LYS A 1 22.68 -2.34 -0.23
N ASN A 2 21.60 -3.05 -0.60
CA ASN A 2 21.70 -4.24 -1.45
C ASN A 2 21.76 -3.82 -2.93
N HIS A 3 22.93 -3.93 -3.56
CA HIS A 3 23.16 -3.45 -4.93
C HIS A 3 22.32 -4.17 -5.99
N LYS A 4 22.02 -5.47 -5.80
CA LYS A 4 21.16 -6.22 -6.72
C LYS A 4 19.73 -5.70 -6.72
N LEU A 5 19.19 -5.43 -5.53
CA LEU A 5 17.85 -4.88 -5.37
C LEU A 5 17.77 -3.42 -5.86
N ALA A 6 18.80 -2.62 -5.61
CA ALA A 6 18.82 -1.21 -6.02
C ALA A 6 18.73 -1.05 -7.54
N ARG A 7 19.40 -1.92 -8.30
CA ARG A 7 19.31 -1.94 -9.76
C ARG A 7 17.90 -2.30 -10.24
N ALA A 8 17.35 -3.41 -9.74
CA ALA A 8 16.00 -3.83 -10.10
C ALA A 8 14.92 -2.76 -9.80
N VAL A 9 15.06 -2.05 -8.68
CA VAL A 9 14.15 -0.94 -8.32
C VAL A 9 14.32 0.26 -9.26
N ASN A 10 15.55 0.55 -9.70
CA ASN A 10 15.82 1.63 -10.66
C ASN A 10 15.25 1.28 -12.05
N ASP A 11 15.50 0.06 -12.51
CA ASP A 11 15.01 -0.45 -13.81
C ASP A 11 13.47 -0.48 -13.86
N ALA A 12 12.79 -0.65 -12.73
CA ALA A 12 11.33 -0.61 -12.65
C ALA A 12 10.71 0.79 -12.86
N GLY A 13 11.50 1.87 -12.81
CA GLY A 13 11.03 3.20 -13.20
C GLY A 13 9.95 3.84 -12.31
N PHE A 14 9.87 3.48 -11.03
CA PHE A 14 8.82 3.98 -10.11
C PHE A 14 8.74 5.52 -10.01
N GLY A 15 9.87 6.22 -10.21
CA GLY A 15 9.89 7.68 -10.25
C GLY A 15 9.06 8.25 -11.40
N MET A 16 9.20 7.66 -12.60
CA MET A 16 8.43 8.05 -13.78
C MET A 16 6.95 7.69 -13.62
N LEU A 17 6.65 6.52 -13.06
CA LEU A 17 5.27 6.13 -12.75
C LEU A 17 4.59 7.16 -11.84
N ARG A 18 5.28 7.58 -10.77
CA ARG A 18 4.78 8.62 -9.86
C ARG A 18 4.52 9.93 -10.60
N GLN A 19 5.48 10.40 -11.41
CA GLN A 19 5.31 11.63 -12.18
C GLN A 19 4.08 11.58 -13.09
N PHE A 20 3.83 10.46 -13.76
CA PHE A 20 2.63 10.31 -14.59
C PHE A 20 1.33 10.27 -13.79
N ILE A 21 1.34 9.72 -12.58
CA ILE A 21 0.17 9.74 -11.69
C ILE A 21 -0.12 11.17 -11.25
N GLU A 22 0.89 11.89 -10.75
CA GLU A 22 0.77 13.29 -10.30
C GLU A 22 0.26 14.18 -11.45
N TYR A 23 0.91 14.09 -12.62
CA TYR A 23 0.49 14.82 -13.82
C TYR A 23 -0.97 14.54 -14.23
N LYS A 24 -1.37 13.26 -14.30
CA LYS A 24 -2.74 12.89 -14.72
C LYS A 24 -3.80 13.25 -13.69
N ALA A 25 -3.44 13.29 -12.40
CA ALA A 25 -4.31 13.71 -11.33
C ALA A 25 -4.54 15.23 -11.36
N GLU A 26 -3.49 16.01 -11.57
CA GLU A 26 -3.57 17.48 -11.73
C GLU A 26 -4.50 17.86 -12.89
N LEU A 27 -4.34 17.21 -14.06
CA LEU A 27 -5.25 17.41 -15.21
C LEU A 27 -6.73 17.14 -14.90
N ARG A 28 -7.03 16.33 -13.88
CA ARG A 28 -8.38 15.94 -13.47
C ARG A 28 -8.81 16.63 -12.18
N GLN A 29 -8.03 17.58 -11.67
CA GLN A 29 -8.26 18.23 -10.38
C GLN A 29 -8.44 17.20 -9.25
N ARG A 30 -7.58 16.17 -9.24
CA ARG A 30 -7.53 15.13 -8.20
C ARG A 30 -6.28 15.29 -7.36
N GLU A 31 -6.41 14.98 -6.08
CA GLU A 31 -5.30 14.96 -5.15
C GLU A 31 -4.59 13.60 -5.13
N VAL A 32 -3.28 13.62 -4.97
CA VAL A 32 -2.45 12.42 -4.84
C VAL A 32 -1.80 12.42 -3.46
N VAL A 33 -2.12 11.41 -2.65
CA VAL A 33 -1.47 11.20 -1.36
C VAL A 33 -0.36 10.19 -1.51
N ILE A 34 0.83 10.56 -1.05
CA ILE A 34 1.99 9.67 -1.00
C ILE A 34 2.16 9.18 0.43
N ALA A 35 2.04 7.87 0.63
CA ALA A 35 2.31 7.26 1.92
C ALA A 35 3.80 7.39 2.31
N ASP A 36 4.07 7.46 3.61
CA ASP A 36 5.43 7.44 4.11
C ASP A 36 6.21 6.22 3.57
N ARG A 37 7.51 6.42 3.30
CA ARG A 37 8.38 5.39 2.71
C ARG A 37 8.42 4.10 3.55
N PHE A 38 8.27 4.22 4.87
CA PHE A 38 8.34 3.10 5.81
C PHE A 38 6.97 2.69 6.35
N PHE A 39 5.87 3.22 5.78
CA PHE A 39 4.52 2.80 6.14
C PHE A 39 4.34 1.28 5.92
N PRO A 40 4.02 0.50 6.96
CA PRO A 40 4.02 -0.96 6.91
C PRO A 40 2.74 -1.53 6.27
N SER A 41 2.36 -1.05 5.08
CA SER A 41 1.10 -1.43 4.41
C SER A 41 0.95 -2.94 4.21
N SER A 42 2.01 -3.63 3.78
CA SER A 42 1.99 -5.08 3.54
C SER A 42 2.17 -5.95 4.78
N LYS A 43 2.61 -5.37 5.90
CA LYS A 43 2.85 -6.08 7.17
C LYS A 43 1.74 -5.84 8.20
N THR A 44 0.92 -4.83 8.00
CA THR A 44 -0.20 -4.49 8.91
C THR A 44 -1.43 -5.27 8.51
N CYS A 45 -2.08 -5.95 9.44
CA CYS A 45 -3.34 -6.62 9.19
C CYS A 45 -4.44 -5.58 8.91
N SER A 46 -5.06 -5.63 7.73
CA SER A 46 -6.19 -4.75 7.41
C SER A 46 -7.45 -5.09 8.21
N GLY A 47 -7.54 -6.29 8.80
CA GLY A 47 -8.66 -6.68 9.65
C GLY A 47 -8.61 -6.06 11.05
N CYS A 48 -7.45 -6.08 11.71
CA CYS A 48 -7.31 -5.70 13.12
C CYS A 48 -6.20 -4.68 13.44
N GLY A 49 -5.44 -4.23 12.44
CA GLY A 49 -4.34 -3.27 12.63
C GLY A 49 -3.04 -3.85 13.20
N HIS A 50 -2.99 -5.14 13.54
CA HIS A 50 -1.77 -5.77 14.05
C HIS A 50 -0.65 -5.78 13.00
N LYS A 51 0.51 -5.21 13.34
CA LYS A 51 1.72 -5.26 12.50
C LYS A 51 2.48 -6.56 12.72
N ASN A 52 2.52 -7.41 11.71
CA ASN A 52 3.27 -8.66 11.71
C ASN A 52 4.67 -8.47 11.10
N ASP A 53 5.68 -8.28 11.96
CA ASP A 53 7.06 -8.09 11.52
C ASP A 53 7.71 -9.34 10.90
N ALA A 54 7.13 -10.53 11.14
CA ALA A 54 7.60 -11.79 10.57
C ALA A 54 7.29 -11.96 9.08
N VAL A 55 6.45 -11.09 8.49
CA VAL A 55 6.23 -11.07 7.04
C VAL A 55 7.51 -10.58 6.35
N VAL A 56 8.11 -11.47 5.54
CA VAL A 56 9.33 -11.21 4.77
C VAL A 56 9.03 -10.96 3.28
N LEU A 57 10.03 -10.44 2.55
CA LEU A 57 9.93 -10.26 1.10
C LEU A 57 9.69 -11.61 0.40
N GLY A 58 8.79 -11.63 -0.59
CA GLY A 58 8.46 -12.83 -1.37
C GLY A 58 7.26 -13.64 -0.84
N VAL A 59 6.76 -13.34 0.36
CA VAL A 59 5.55 -13.98 0.89
C VAL A 59 4.32 -13.40 0.19
N GLN A 60 3.54 -14.24 -0.49
CA GLN A 60 2.30 -13.83 -1.16
C GLN A 60 1.08 -13.90 -0.22
N TRP A 61 1.05 -14.88 0.68
CA TRP A 61 -0.07 -15.14 1.59
C TRP A 61 0.43 -15.31 3.02
N TRP A 62 -0.31 -14.79 4.00
CA TRP A 62 0.03 -14.92 5.42
C TRP A 62 -1.22 -14.82 6.30
N ASP A 63 -1.17 -15.47 7.46
CA ASP A 63 -2.24 -15.41 8.46
C ASP A 63 -1.90 -14.39 9.56
N CYS A 64 -2.86 -13.56 9.92
CA CYS A 64 -2.68 -12.64 11.02
C CYS A 64 -2.55 -13.40 12.34
N PRO A 65 -1.44 -13.23 13.11
CA PRO A 65 -1.29 -13.94 14.38
C PRO A 65 -2.30 -13.48 15.43
N SER A 66 -2.80 -12.24 15.31
CA SER A 66 -3.79 -11.64 16.22
C SER A 66 -5.22 -12.09 15.91
N CYS A 67 -5.77 -11.75 14.74
CA CYS A 67 -7.18 -12.02 14.41
C CYS A 67 -7.41 -13.23 13.50
N LYS A 68 -6.35 -13.96 13.11
CA LYS A 68 -6.40 -15.14 12.24
C LYS A 68 -6.94 -14.91 10.81
N ALA A 69 -7.12 -13.65 10.40
CA ALA A 69 -7.47 -13.34 9.02
C ALA A 69 -6.39 -13.82 8.04
N HIS A 70 -6.81 -14.50 6.97
CA HIS A 70 -5.93 -14.93 5.89
C HIS A 70 -5.79 -13.80 4.85
N HIS A 71 -4.56 -13.37 4.57
CA HIS A 71 -4.29 -12.22 3.72
C HIS A 71 -3.52 -12.60 2.47
N ASN A 72 -4.01 -12.14 1.31
CA ASN A 72 -3.13 -11.84 0.18
C ASN A 72 -2.35 -10.56 0.49
N ARG A 73 -1.04 -10.59 0.38
CA ARG A 73 -0.15 -9.49 0.78
C ARG A 73 -0.47 -8.17 0.06
N ASP A 74 -0.68 -8.22 -1.25
CA ASP A 74 -0.86 -7.01 -2.07
C ASP A 74 -2.28 -6.43 -1.90
N PHE A 75 -3.30 -7.29 -1.81
CA PHE A 75 -4.66 -6.85 -1.47
C PHE A 75 -4.74 -6.26 -0.06
N ASN A 76 -4.07 -6.87 0.92
CA ASN A 76 -3.99 -6.31 2.27
C ASN A 76 -3.27 -4.94 2.26
N ALA A 77 -2.18 -4.82 1.50
CA ALA A 77 -1.46 -3.55 1.36
C ALA A 77 -2.32 -2.46 0.72
N SER A 78 -3.13 -2.79 -0.29
CA SER A 78 -4.01 -1.81 -0.94
C SER A 78 -5.09 -1.27 0.00
N VAL A 79 -5.70 -2.13 0.82
CA VAL A 79 -6.68 -1.71 1.85
C VAL A 79 -6.03 -0.78 2.88
N ASN A 80 -4.81 -1.07 3.31
CA ASN A 80 -4.09 -0.21 4.26
C ASN A 80 -3.67 1.13 3.64
N LEU A 81 -3.32 1.16 2.35
CA LEU A 81 -3.01 2.41 1.63
C LEU A 81 -4.28 3.26 1.39
N ASP A 82 -5.42 2.64 1.11
CA ASP A 82 -6.71 3.34 1.01
C ASP A 82 -7.07 4.02 2.34
N ARG A 83 -6.94 3.30 3.47
CA ARG A 83 -7.13 3.87 4.81
C ARG A 83 -6.16 5.02 5.08
N TYR A 84 -4.87 4.83 4.81
CA TYR A 84 -3.86 5.88 4.97
C TYR A 84 -4.25 7.15 4.19
N GLY A 85 -4.67 7.01 2.93
CA GLY A 85 -5.12 8.13 2.10
C GLY A 85 -6.35 8.84 2.68
N ARG A 86 -7.36 8.10 3.11
CA ARG A 86 -8.59 8.65 3.72
C ARG A 86 -8.29 9.41 5.01
N ASP A 87 -7.48 8.83 5.88
CA ASP A 87 -7.08 9.43 7.15
C ASP A 87 -6.28 10.73 6.90
N THR A 88 -5.39 10.71 5.91
CA THR A 88 -4.58 11.89 5.54
C THR A 88 -5.44 13.03 5.02
N LEU A 89 -6.45 12.72 4.19
CA LEU A 89 -7.32 13.72 3.57
C LEU A 89 -8.54 14.07 4.43
N GLN A 90 -8.70 13.43 5.59
CA GLN A 90 -9.86 13.58 6.47
C GLN A 90 -11.20 13.38 5.74
N LEU A 91 -11.20 12.48 4.76
CA LEU A 91 -12.36 12.26 3.91
C LEU A 91 -13.32 11.25 4.56
N ASP A 92 -14.56 11.68 4.80
CA ASP A 92 -15.67 10.77 5.15
C ASP A 92 -16.23 10.08 3.89
N LEU A 93 -15.37 9.35 3.18
CA LEU A 93 -15.78 8.54 2.04
C LEU A 93 -16.30 7.20 2.53
N LYS A 94 -17.36 6.69 1.89
CA LYS A 94 -17.76 5.28 2.08
C LYS A 94 -16.59 4.35 1.71
N PRO A 95 -16.34 3.26 2.47
CA PRO A 95 -15.27 2.33 2.17
C PRO A 95 -15.42 1.80 0.73
N TYR A 96 -14.29 1.60 0.04
CA TYR A 96 -14.29 0.95 -1.27
C TYR A 96 -14.72 -0.50 -1.07
N THR A 97 -16.02 -0.76 -1.24
CA THR A 97 -16.58 -2.11 -1.32
C THR A 97 -16.47 -2.58 -2.75
N ARG A 98 -15.93 -3.78 -2.99
CA ARG A 98 -15.96 -4.40 -4.32
C ARG A 98 -17.39 -4.35 -4.86
N VAL A 99 -17.57 -3.78 -6.04
CA VAL A 99 -18.77 -4.07 -6.84
C VAL A 99 -18.61 -5.52 -7.27
N ALA A 100 -19.61 -6.35 -6.96
CA ALA A 100 -19.65 -7.76 -7.34
C ALA A 100 -19.56 -7.93 -8.85
#